data_AF-J2KRB0-F1
#
_entry.id   AF-J2KRB0-F1
#
_cell.length_a   1.000
_cell.length_b   1.000
_cell.length_c   1.000
_cell.angle_alpha   90.00
_cell.angle_beta   90.00
_cell.angle_gamma   90.00
#
_symmetry.space_group_name_H-M   'P 1'
#
loop_
_entity.id
_entity.type
_entity.pdbx_description
1 polymer ?
#
loop_
_entity_poly.entity_id
_entity_poly.type
_entity_poly.pdbx_seq_one_letter_code
_entity_poly.pdbx_strand_id
1 'polypeptide(L)'
;MQASSHSPTSQQVYCLVLTTTATAQEAQNLAQGIVEARLGACVQIQPIQSIYRWQGRLCNETEFRLTVKAPQARYEALERFIRAHHSYETPEIVQIPISAGSAAYLQWLDETTQGGPDEPEPEGQFALP
;
A
#
# COMPACT_ATOMS: atom_id res chain seq x y z
N MET A 1 -13.48 -35.10 19.39
CA MET A 1 -13.08 -34.27 18.24
C MET A 1 -13.04 -32.83 18.73
N GLN A 2 -11.86 -32.29 19.03
CA GLN A 2 -11.73 -30.94 19.56
C GLN A 2 -11.86 -29.96 18.39
N ALA A 3 -12.81 -29.02 18.51
CA ALA A 3 -12.94 -27.90 17.60
C ALA A 3 -11.71 -27.00 17.77
N SER A 4 -10.98 -26.78 16.68
CA SER A 4 -9.87 -25.83 16.63
C SER A 4 -10.40 -24.42 16.88
N SER A 5 -10.18 -23.94 18.09
CA SER A 5 -10.37 -22.56 18.51
C SER A 5 -9.50 -21.64 17.65
N HIS A 6 -10.13 -20.83 16.81
CA HIS A 6 -9.47 -19.66 16.23
C HIS A 6 -9.41 -18.59 17.32
N SER A 7 -8.22 -18.40 17.90
CA SER A 7 -7.93 -17.27 18.77
C SER A 7 -8.18 -15.96 18.01
N PRO A 8 -8.62 -14.88 18.70
CA PRO A 8 -8.76 -13.58 18.06
C PRO A 8 -7.38 -13.13 17.61
N THR A 9 -7.16 -13.07 16.29
CA THR A 9 -5.92 -12.56 15.70
C THR A 9 -5.71 -11.14 16.24
N SER A 10 -4.58 -10.91 16.89
CA SER A 10 -4.12 -9.57 17.25
C SER A 10 -4.34 -8.64 16.07
N GLN A 11 -5.04 -7.51 16.27
CA GLN A 11 -5.30 -6.55 15.19
C GLN A 11 -3.98 -6.23 14.51
N GLN A 12 -3.85 -6.62 13.25
CA GLN A 12 -2.64 -6.36 12.50
C GLN A 12 -2.58 -4.84 12.25
N VAL A 13 -1.53 -4.19 12.75
CA VAL A 13 -1.44 -2.72 12.72
C VAL A 13 -0.81 -2.21 11.42
N TYR A 14 0.00 -3.04 10.75
CA TYR A 14 0.75 -2.66 9.56
C TYR A 14 0.65 -3.72 8.47
N CYS A 15 0.82 -3.29 7.22
CA CYS A 15 0.80 -4.15 6.06
C CYS A 15 1.81 -3.74 5.00
N LEU A 16 2.15 -4.70 4.15
CA LEU A 16 2.67 -4.45 2.82
C LEU A 16 1.50 -4.40 1.83
N VAL A 17 1.56 -3.50 0.86
CA VAL A 17 0.69 -3.55 -0.33
C VAL A 17 1.57 -3.74 -1.56
N LEU A 18 1.24 -4.75 -2.36
CA LEU A 18 1.91 -5.06 -3.63
C LEU A 18 1.04 -4.60 -4.80
N THR A 19 1.68 -3.98 -5.79
CA THR A 19 1.11 -3.67 -7.11
C THR A 19 2.21 -3.70 -8.17
N THR A 20 1.85 -3.77 -9.46
CA THR A 20 2.81 -3.74 -10.58
C THR A 20 2.40 -2.70 -11.60
N THR A 21 3.35 -1.97 -12.19
CA THR A 21 3.10 -0.99 -13.27
C THR A 21 3.82 -1.36 -14.55
N ALA A 22 3.31 -0.88 -15.69
CA ALA A 22 3.87 -1.17 -17.01
C ALA A 22 5.25 -0.54 -17.24
N THR A 23 5.51 0.61 -16.60
CA THR A 23 6.74 1.39 -16.81
C THR A 23 7.39 1.85 -15.52
N ALA A 24 8.69 2.14 -15.58
CA ALA A 24 9.44 2.72 -14.47
C ALA A 24 8.91 4.10 -14.09
N GLN A 25 8.51 4.90 -15.09
CA GLN A 25 7.98 6.26 -14.85
C GLN A 25 6.65 6.21 -14.11
N GLU A 26 5.75 5.30 -14.51
CA GLU A 26 4.49 5.08 -13.80
C GLU A 26 4.74 4.61 -12.36
N ALA A 27 5.69 3.68 -12.16
CA ALA A 27 6.08 3.24 -10.82
C ALA A 27 6.57 4.40 -9.95
N GLN A 28 7.42 5.26 -10.50
CA GLN A 28 7.97 6.42 -9.79
C GLN A 28 6.89 7.42 -9.42
N ASN A 29 6.01 7.77 -10.36
CA ASN A 29 4.92 8.71 -10.14
C ASN A 29 3.95 8.17 -9.07
N LEU A 30 3.57 6.89 -9.18
CA LEU A 30 2.67 6.25 -8.22
C LEU A 30 3.32 6.17 -6.83
N ALA A 31 4.60 5.78 -6.74
CA ALA A 31 5.35 5.74 -5.49
C ALA A 31 5.43 7.11 -4.80
N GLN A 32 5.75 8.16 -5.56
CA GLN A 32 5.83 9.52 -5.04
C GLN A 32 4.47 9.99 -4.53
N GLY A 33 3.41 9.82 -5.33
CA GLY A 33 2.06 10.22 -4.95
C GLY A 33 1.55 9.52 -3.70
N ILE A 34 1.84 8.22 -3.53
CA ILE A 34 1.49 7.44 -2.32
C ILE A 34 2.11 8.05 -1.06
N VAL A 35 3.40 8.42 -1.13
CA VAL A 35 4.14 8.98 0.00
C VAL A 35 3.70 10.42 0.29
N GLU A 36 3.57 11.25 -0.75
CA GLU A 36 3.10 12.64 -0.62
C GLU A 36 1.69 12.73 -0.03
N ALA A 37 0.80 11.82 -0.44
CA ALA A 37 -0.57 11.71 0.09
C ALA A 37 -0.63 11.03 1.46
N ARG A 38 0.51 10.63 2.05
CA ARG A 38 0.60 9.98 3.37
C ARG A 38 -0.18 8.66 3.47
N LEU A 39 -0.32 7.96 2.33
CA LEU A 39 -1.03 6.68 2.24
C LEU A 39 -0.12 5.49 2.52
N GLY A 40 1.18 5.67 2.29
CA GLY A 40 2.22 4.72 2.68
C GLY A 40 3.50 5.48 3.02
N ALA A 41 4.20 5.02 4.04
CA ALA A 41 5.42 5.67 4.53
C ALA A 41 6.61 5.46 3.58
N CYS A 42 6.65 4.31 2.92
CA CYS A 42 7.76 3.93 2.05
C CYS A 42 7.27 3.04 0.91
N VAL A 43 7.79 3.28 -0.29
CA VAL A 43 7.56 2.46 -1.48
C VAL A 43 8.91 2.02 -2.05
N GLN A 44 9.05 0.71 -2.28
CA GLN A 44 10.21 0.15 -3.00
C GLN A 44 9.78 -0.25 -4.39
N ILE A 45 10.61 0.05 -5.40
CA ILE A 45 10.37 -0.27 -6.81
C ILE A 45 11.43 -1.27 -7.27
N GLN A 46 11.02 -2.32 -7.97
CA GLN A 46 11.93 -3.31 -8.55
C GLN A 46 11.44 -3.76 -9.93
N PRO A 47 12.32 -3.93 -10.92
CA PRO A 47 11.95 -4.55 -12.19
C PRO A 47 11.68 -6.04 -11.98
N ILE A 48 10.63 -6.55 -12.62
CA ILE A 48 10.21 -7.96 -12.58
C ILE A 48 9.80 -8.43 -13.97
N GLN A 49 9.64 -9.75 -14.11
CA GLN A 49 8.96 -10.36 -15.23
C GLN A 49 7.63 -10.95 -14.76
N SER A 50 6.53 -10.57 -15.41
CA SER A 50 5.19 -11.04 -15.11
C SER A 50 4.71 -11.99 -16.22
N ILE A 51 4.28 -13.18 -15.83
CA ILE A 51 3.73 -14.19 -16.73
C ILE A 51 2.30 -14.51 -16.31
N TYR A 52 1.34 -14.27 -17.19
CA TYR A 52 -0.09 -14.43 -16.90
C TYR A 52 -0.87 -14.79 -18.17
N ARG A 53 -2.16 -15.09 -18.03
CA ARG A 53 -3.06 -15.30 -19.18
C ARG A 53 -4.01 -14.13 -19.34
N TRP A 54 -4.06 -13.57 -20.54
CA TRP A 54 -5.02 -12.53 -20.91
C TRP A 54 -5.69 -12.90 -22.23
N GLN A 55 -7.03 -12.88 -22.26
CA GLN A 55 -7.83 -13.25 -23.43
C GLN A 55 -7.39 -14.58 -24.09
N GLY A 56 -7.09 -15.58 -23.25
CA GLY A 56 -6.65 -16.92 -23.67
C GLY A 56 -5.18 -17.01 -24.11
N ARG A 57 -4.45 -15.90 -24.24
CA ARG A 57 -3.04 -15.87 -24.63
C ARG A 57 -2.14 -15.84 -23.40
N LEU A 58 -0.99 -16.51 -23.50
CA LEU A 58 0.08 -16.37 -22.51
C LEU A 58 0.80 -15.03 -22.77
N CYS A 59 0.80 -14.16 -21.77
CA CYS A 59 1.52 -12.89 -21.76
C CYS A 59 2.80 -13.04 -20.95
N ASN A 60 3.82 -12.30 -21.35
CA ASN A 60 5.11 -12.26 -20.68
C ASN A 60 5.66 -10.84 -20.78
N GLU A 61 5.46 -10.05 -19.73
CA GLU A 61 5.70 -8.61 -19.73
C GLU A 61 6.76 -8.23 -18.69
N THR A 62 7.63 -7.29 -19.05
CA THR A 62 8.50 -6.64 -18.08
C THR A 62 7.67 -5.60 -17.33
N GLU A 63 7.63 -5.70 -16.01
CA GLU A 63 6.86 -4.78 -15.16
C GLU A 63 7.72 -4.25 -14.01
N PHE A 64 7.20 -3.27 -13.29
CA PHE A 64 7.82 -2.73 -12.10
C PHE A 64 6.93 -3.00 -10.90
N ARG A 65 7.41 -3.81 -9.96
CA ARG A 65 6.69 -4.09 -8.72
C ARG A 65 6.93 -2.98 -7.70
N LEU A 66 5.85 -2.47 -7.15
CA LEU A 66 5.85 -1.58 -6.01
C LEU A 66 5.52 -2.39 -4.75
N THR A 67 6.28 -2.16 -3.69
CA THR A 67 6.01 -2.69 -2.35
C THR A 67 5.88 -1.53 -1.37
N VAL A 68 4.64 -1.20 -1.04
CA VAL A 68 4.26 -0.11 -0.12
C VAL A 68 4.25 -0.63 1.31
N LYS A 69 4.75 0.16 2.27
CA LYS A 69 4.67 -0.11 3.72
C LYS A 69 3.74 0.94 4.32
N ALA A 70 2.68 0.50 4.96
CA ALA A 70 1.66 1.39 5.50
C ALA A 70 1.06 0.80 6.79
N PRO A 71 0.50 1.66 7.66
CA PRO A 71 -0.47 1.20 8.63
C PRO A 71 -1.66 0.56 7.93
N GLN A 72 -2.21 -0.50 8.50
CA GLN A 72 -3.36 -1.21 7.94
C GLN A 72 -4.57 -0.28 7.76
N ALA A 73 -4.74 0.71 8.63
CA ALA A 73 -5.82 1.69 8.55
C ALA A 73 -5.80 2.52 7.24
N ARG A 74 -4.65 2.60 6.55
CA ARG A 74 -4.51 3.32 5.27
C ARG A 74 -4.85 2.47 4.05
N TYR A 75 -5.11 1.17 4.20
CA TYR A 75 -5.27 0.26 3.07
C TYR A 75 -6.37 0.70 2.09
N GLU A 76 -7.58 1.02 2.58
CA GLU A 76 -8.71 1.42 1.73
C GLU A 76 -8.42 2.71 0.93
N ALA A 77 -7.76 3.68 1.56
CA ALA A 77 -7.33 4.91 0.91
C ALA A 77 -6.27 4.65 -0.16
N LEU A 78 -5.28 3.81 0.19
CA LEU A 78 -4.19 3.42 -0.68
C LEU A 78 -4.70 2.64 -1.90
N GLU A 79 -5.63 1.69 -1.72
CA GLU A 79 -6.25 0.95 -2.82
C GLU A 79 -6.98 1.90 -3.78
N ARG A 80 -7.81 2.81 -3.25
CA ARG A 80 -8.51 3.81 -4.07
C ARG A 80 -7.52 4.68 -4.85
N PHE A 81 -6.45 5.12 -4.19
CA PHE A 81 -5.42 5.95 -4.82
C PHE A 81 -4.70 5.21 -5.93
N ILE A 82 -4.28 3.96 -5.69
CA ILE A 82 -3.61 3.13 -6.70
C ILE A 82 -4.54 2.97 -7.90
N ARG A 83 -5.81 2.57 -7.71
CA ARG A 83 -6.78 2.40 -8.80
C ARG A 83 -6.96 3.68 -9.63
N ALA A 84 -7.02 4.85 -8.99
CA ALA A 84 -7.21 6.12 -9.68
C ALA A 84 -5.99 6.57 -10.50
N HIS A 85 -4.80 6.07 -10.19
CA HIS A 85 -3.53 6.48 -10.81
C HIS A 85 -2.83 5.34 -11.56
N HIS A 86 -3.55 4.27 -11.89
CA HIS A 86 -3.01 3.13 -12.62
C HIS A 86 -3.48 3.10 -14.07
N SER A 87 -2.59 2.69 -14.98
CA SER A 87 -2.94 2.44 -16.39
C SER A 87 -3.72 1.15 -16.64
N TYR A 88 -3.73 0.21 -15.69
CA TYR A 88 -4.38 -1.09 -15.85
C TYR A 88 -5.83 -0.99 -15.38
N GLU A 89 -6.75 -1.61 -16.12
CA GLU A 89 -8.16 -1.70 -15.73
C GLU A 89 -8.32 -2.48 -14.42
N THR A 90 -7.54 -3.55 -14.25
CA THR A 90 -7.50 -4.38 -13.04
C THR A 90 -6.05 -4.51 -12.57
N PRO A 91 -5.51 -3.54 -11.82
CA PRO A 91 -4.17 -3.64 -11.28
C PRO A 91 -4.10 -4.71 -10.19
N GLU A 92 -2.93 -5.35 -10.04
CA GLU A 92 -2.63 -6.16 -8.85
C GLU A 92 -2.65 -5.24 -7.62
N ILE A 93 -3.50 -5.49 -6.64
CA ILE A 93 -3.44 -4.80 -5.33
C ILE A 93 -3.63 -5.86 -4.26
N VAL A 94 -2.54 -6.25 -3.60
CA VAL A 94 -2.55 -7.34 -2.61
C VAL A 94 -1.97 -6.85 -1.30
N GLN A 95 -2.77 -6.95 -0.23
CA GLN A 95 -2.33 -6.67 1.13
C GLN A 95 -1.69 -7.92 1.76
N ILE A 96 -0.53 -7.74 2.39
CA ILE A 96 0.15 -8.77 3.18
C ILE A 96 0.35 -8.25 4.61
N PRO A 97 -0.13 -8.95 5.64
CA PRO A 97 0.03 -8.52 7.03
C PRO A 97 1.49 -8.52 7.48
N ILE A 98 1.92 -7.49 8.21
CA ILE A 98 3.23 -7.46 8.87
C ILE A 98 3.06 -8.00 10.31
N SER A 99 3.61 -9.18 10.58
CA SER A 99 3.54 -9.82 11.90
C SER A 99 4.57 -9.33 12.91
N ALA A 100 5.69 -8.78 12.42
CA ALA A 100 6.75 -8.23 13.26
C ALA A 100 7.60 -7.24 12.45
N GLY A 101 8.21 -6.29 13.16
CA GLY A 101 9.15 -5.30 12.63
C GLY A 101 9.92 -4.66 13.79
N SER A 102 10.95 -3.87 13.50
CA SER A 102 11.60 -3.11 14.57
C SER A 102 10.65 -2.02 15.08
N ALA A 103 10.56 -1.85 16.40
CA ALA A 103 9.63 -0.89 17.00
C ALA A 103 9.80 0.53 16.44
N ALA A 104 11.05 0.99 16.29
CA ALA A 104 11.35 2.30 15.73
C ALA A 104 10.90 2.45 14.27
N TYR A 105 11.01 1.40 13.44
CA TYR A 105 10.57 1.46 12.05
C TYR A 105 9.05 1.47 11.95
N LEU A 106 8.37 0.63 12.73
CA LEU A 106 6.91 0.59 12.76
C LEU A 106 6.31 1.92 13.26
N GLN A 107 6.89 2.50 14.31
CA GLN A 107 6.51 3.83 14.79
C GLN A 107 6.69 4.90 13.70
N TRP A 108 7.80 4.86 12.96
CA TRP A 108 8.03 5.78 11.84
C TRP A 108 6.99 5.63 10.72
N LEU A 109 6.46 4.42 10.47
CA LEU A 109 5.35 4.24 9.52
C LEU A 109 4.12 5.04 9.96
N ASP A 110 3.80 5.04 11.25
CA ASP A 110 2.66 5.82 11.77
C ASP A 110 2.93 7.32 11.65
N GLU A 111 4.05 7.80 12.18
CA GLU A 111 4.40 9.22 12.22
C GLU A 111 4.38 9.87 10.81
N THR A 112 4.87 9.16 9.81
CA THR A 112 4.92 9.67 8.43
C THR A 112 3.60 9.59 7.69
N THR A 113 2.63 8.84 8.21
CA THR A 113 1.31 8.66 7.60
C THR A 113 0.18 9.30 8.39
N GLN A 114 0.48 10.05 9.46
CA GLN A 114 -0.50 10.88 10.20
C GLN A 114 -1.00 12.07 9.36
N GLY A 115 -2.25 12.49 9.57
CA GLY A 115 -2.89 13.58 8.83
C GLY A 115 -3.15 13.27 7.35
N GLY A 116 -3.28 11.98 7.01
CA GLY A 116 -3.71 11.55 5.67
C GLY A 116 -5.20 11.84 5.43
N PRO A 117 -5.69 11.69 4.19
CA PRO A 117 -7.01 12.19 3.75
C PRO A 117 -8.24 11.61 4.47
N ASP A 118 -8.06 10.52 5.23
CA ASP A 118 -9.13 9.87 6.00
C ASP A 118 -9.09 10.23 7.50
N GLU A 119 -8.12 11.04 7.97
CA GLU A 119 -8.15 11.59 9.32
C GLU A 119 -8.93 12.90 9.36
N PRO A 120 -9.85 13.08 10.34
CA PRO A 120 -10.44 14.39 10.57
C PRO A 120 -9.31 15.36 10.92
N GLU A 121 -9.24 16.48 10.20
CA GLU A 121 -8.41 17.64 10.57
C GLU A 121 -8.54 17.87 12.09
N PRO A 122 -7.43 18.07 12.82
CA PRO A 122 -7.51 18.29 14.25
C PRO A 122 -8.38 19.53 14.52
N GLU A 123 -9.56 19.31 15.09
CA GLU A 123 -10.44 20.39 15.51
C GLU A 123 -9.69 21.29 16.50
N GLY A 124 -9.35 22.51 16.08
CA GLY A 124 -8.96 23.58 17.00
C GLY A 124 -7.49 24.00 17.03
N GLN A 125 -6.71 23.85 15.95
CA GLN A 125 -5.41 24.53 15.87
C GLN A 125 -5.57 25.95 15.28
N PHE A 126 -6.13 26.83 16.11
CA PHE A 126 -5.98 28.29 16.12
C PHE A 126 -5.52 28.95 14.80
N ALA A 127 -6.51 29.39 14.00
CA ALA A 127 -6.31 30.62 13.23
C ALA A 127 -6.08 31.76 14.23
N LEU A 128 -4.83 32.22 14.33
CA LEU A 128 -4.48 33.47 14.98
C LEU A 128 -4.02 34.47 13.91
N PRO A 129 -4.29 35.77 14.13
CA PRO A 129 -4.62 36.75 13.10
C PRO A 129 -3.49 37.14 12.15
#